data_AF-R4L558-F1
#
_entry.id   AF-R4L558-F1
#
_cell.length_a   1.000
_cell.length_b   1.000
_cell.length_c   1.000
_cell.angle_alpha   90.00
_cell.angle_beta   90.00
_cell.angle_gamma   90.00
#
_symmetry.space_group_name_H-M   'P 1'
#
loop_
_entity.id
_entity.type
_entity.pdbx_description
1 polymer ?
#
loop_
_entity_poly.entity_id
_entity_poly.type
_entity_poly.pdbx_seq_one_letter_code
_entity_poly.pdbx_strand_id
1 'polypeptide(L)'
;NGLTRMIPFHNFEEALEGYAAHLTHVASGRHYAQRPDGLAMHDVRDVDVQDMQRWRERILEAIDLHRVITSDGQYVALDEEHGADILGSIIESSFESKNKEYYGSLHNWGHVMMANIH
;
A
#
# COMPACT_ATOMS: atom_id res chain seq x y z
N ASN A 1 17.31 18.70 -13.34
CA ASN A 1 16.89 17.86 -14.49
C ASN A 1 15.71 18.40 -15.29
N GLY A 2 14.95 19.41 -14.84
CA GLY A 2 13.90 20.03 -15.67
C GLY A 2 12.69 19.12 -15.97
N LEU A 3 12.51 18.06 -15.17
CA LEU A 3 11.42 17.08 -15.32
C LEU A 3 10.17 17.56 -14.58
N THR A 4 9.02 17.04 -15.00
CA THR A 4 7.75 17.18 -14.27
C THR A 4 7.81 16.49 -12.90
N ARG A 5 6.93 16.90 -11.99
CA ARG A 5 6.75 16.16 -10.72
C ARG A 5 6.24 14.75 -11.01
N MET A 6 6.60 13.80 -10.14
CA MET A 6 6.12 12.42 -10.22
C MET A 6 4.58 12.40 -10.07
N ILE A 7 3.94 11.54 -10.85
CA ILE A 7 2.50 11.31 -10.78
C ILE A 7 2.21 10.21 -9.75
N PRO A 8 1.10 10.29 -8.99
CA PRO A 8 0.73 9.26 -8.04
C PRO A 8 0.18 8.01 -8.75
N PHE A 9 0.59 6.83 -8.27
CA PHE A 9 0.02 5.55 -8.68
C PHE A 9 -1.31 5.31 -7.93
N HIS A 10 -2.39 5.84 -8.47
CA HIS A 10 -3.72 5.83 -7.83
C HIS A 10 -4.69 4.83 -8.48
N ASN A 11 -4.42 4.41 -9.71
CA ASN A 11 -5.17 3.38 -10.43
C ASN A 11 -4.32 2.10 -10.50
N PHE A 12 -4.74 1.04 -9.81
CA PHE A 12 -3.97 -0.20 -9.72
C PHE A 12 -3.98 -1.02 -11.02
N GLU A 13 -4.80 -0.66 -11.99
CA GLU A 13 -4.82 -1.25 -13.33
C GLU A 13 -3.79 -0.63 -14.28
N GLU A 14 -3.18 0.51 -13.92
CA GLU A 14 -2.15 1.13 -14.74
C GLU A 14 -0.89 0.27 -14.78
N ALA A 15 -0.29 0.19 -15.98
CA ALA A 15 0.98 -0.49 -16.16
C ALA A 15 2.12 0.32 -15.53
N LEU A 16 3.01 -0.36 -14.82
CA LEU A 16 4.20 0.23 -14.23
C LEU A 16 5.33 0.33 -15.26
N GLU A 17 6.17 1.36 -15.11
CA GLU A 17 7.43 1.43 -15.83
C GLU A 17 8.40 0.34 -15.36
N GLY A 18 9.23 -0.10 -16.29
CA GLY A 18 10.28 -1.08 -16.06
C GLY A 18 11.44 -0.51 -15.24
N TYR A 19 12.11 -1.39 -14.50
CA TYR A 19 13.31 -1.05 -13.75
C TYR A 19 14.22 -2.28 -13.58
N ALA A 20 15.50 -2.11 -13.90
CA ALA A 20 16.54 -3.12 -13.71
C ALA A 20 17.55 -2.64 -12.65
N ALA A 21 17.47 -3.22 -11.45
CA ALA A 21 18.30 -2.81 -10.32
C ALA A 21 19.79 -3.15 -10.47
N HIS A 22 20.10 -4.21 -11.25
CA HIS A 22 21.47 -4.75 -11.39
C HIS A 22 22.14 -5.09 -10.04
N LEU A 23 21.35 -5.57 -9.07
CA LEU A 23 21.82 -5.96 -7.74
C LEU A 23 21.88 -7.48 -7.58
N THR A 24 23.00 -7.96 -7.03
CA THR A 24 23.27 -9.37 -6.75
C THR A 24 23.27 -9.63 -5.25
N HIS A 25 22.56 -10.67 -4.83
CA HIS A 25 22.63 -11.20 -3.47
C HIS A 25 23.76 -12.23 -3.36
N VAL A 26 24.95 -11.77 -2.96
CA VAL A 26 26.20 -12.56 -2.97
C VAL A 26 26.09 -13.88 -2.19
N ALA A 27 25.35 -13.89 -1.08
CA ALA A 27 25.23 -15.08 -0.24
C ALA A 27 24.48 -16.25 -0.92
N SER A 28 23.65 -15.99 -1.93
CA SER A 28 22.91 -17.03 -2.67
C SER A 28 23.23 -17.11 -4.15
N GLY A 29 24.01 -16.15 -4.68
CA GLY A 29 24.25 -15.99 -6.11
C GLY A 29 23.01 -15.58 -6.93
N ARG A 30 21.89 -15.27 -6.27
CA ARG A 30 20.66 -14.78 -6.92
C ARG A 30 20.73 -13.27 -7.16
N HIS A 31 19.85 -12.76 -8.01
CA HIS A 31 19.71 -11.33 -8.29
C HIS A 31 18.31 -10.85 -7.88
N TYR A 32 18.18 -9.56 -7.58
CA TYR A 32 16.87 -8.93 -7.54
C TYR A 32 16.27 -8.97 -8.95
N ALA A 33 15.03 -9.44 -9.06
CA ALA A 33 14.35 -9.55 -10.34
C ALA A 33 14.20 -8.17 -10.99
N GLN A 34 14.36 -8.15 -12.31
CA GLN A 34 14.12 -6.94 -13.11
C GLN A 34 12.63 -6.90 -13.47
N ARG A 35 12.05 -5.70 -13.47
CA ARG A 35 10.68 -5.50 -13.96
C ARG A 35 10.74 -4.95 -15.38
N PRO A 36 10.22 -5.64 -16.41
CA PRO A 36 10.04 -5.06 -17.73
C PRO A 36 8.90 -4.01 -17.74
N ASP A 37 8.87 -3.15 -18.75
CA ASP A 37 7.76 -2.20 -18.94
C ASP A 37 6.43 -2.94 -19.22
N GLY A 38 5.31 -2.34 -18.81
CA GLY A 38 3.98 -2.75 -19.27
C GLY A 38 3.26 -3.76 -18.37
N LEU A 39 3.84 -4.11 -17.21
CA LEU A 39 3.19 -4.99 -16.23
C LEU A 39 2.27 -4.18 -15.31
N ALA A 40 1.04 -4.66 -15.10
CA ALA A 40 0.10 -4.10 -14.14
C ALA A 40 0.04 -4.97 -12.87
N MET A 41 -0.40 -4.38 -11.77
CA MET A 41 -0.56 -5.09 -10.50
C MET A 41 -1.53 -6.27 -10.68
N HIS A 42 -1.18 -7.43 -10.12
CA HIS A 42 -2.01 -8.63 -10.17
C HIS A 42 -2.08 -9.28 -8.79
N ASP A 43 -3.04 -10.18 -8.63
CA ASP A 43 -3.26 -10.90 -7.38
C ASP A 43 -2.01 -11.69 -6.98
N VAL A 44 -1.76 -11.74 -5.67
CA VAL A 44 -0.76 -12.61 -5.06
C VAL A 44 -1.47 -13.61 -4.16
N ARG A 45 -0.76 -14.65 -3.73
CA ARG A 45 -1.33 -15.76 -2.97
C ARG A 45 -2.22 -15.34 -1.79
N ASP A 46 -1.83 -14.28 -1.08
CA ASP A 46 -2.44 -13.90 0.19
C ASP A 46 -3.39 -12.70 0.10
N VAL A 47 -3.32 -11.90 -0.97
CA VAL A 47 -4.08 -10.64 -1.13
C VAL A 47 -4.40 -10.42 -2.60
N ASP A 48 -5.64 -10.04 -2.89
CA ASP A 48 -6.08 -9.65 -4.22
C ASP A 48 -6.00 -8.13 -4.43
N VAL A 49 -5.91 -7.68 -5.69
CA VAL A 49 -5.88 -6.24 -6.02
C VAL A 49 -7.17 -5.55 -5.54
N GLN A 50 -8.27 -6.29 -5.43
CA GLN A 50 -9.54 -5.79 -4.94
C GLN A 50 -9.52 -5.49 -3.43
N ASP A 51 -8.76 -6.21 -2.61
CA ASP A 51 -8.54 -5.97 -1.18
C ASP A 51 -7.84 -4.62 -1.02
N MET A 52 -6.81 -4.38 -1.82
CA MET A 52 -6.08 -3.10 -1.86
C MET A 52 -7.00 -1.94 -2.21
N GLN A 53 -7.86 -2.10 -3.21
CA GLN A 53 -8.87 -1.08 -3.56
C GLN A 53 -9.84 -0.86 -2.40
N ARG A 54 -10.36 -1.94 -1.79
CA ARG A 54 -11.27 -1.86 -0.64
C ARG A 54 -10.66 -1.16 0.56
N TRP A 55 -9.39 -1.41 0.88
CA TRP A 55 -8.69 -0.74 1.96
C TRP A 55 -8.52 0.75 1.69
N ARG A 56 -8.15 1.13 0.46
CA ARG A 56 -8.09 2.54 0.05
C ARG A 56 -9.44 3.23 0.26
N GLU A 57 -10.53 2.64 -0.24
CA GLU A 57 -11.88 3.21 -0.10
C GLU A 57 -12.28 3.39 1.38
N ARG A 58 -12.05 2.37 2.22
CA ARG A 58 -12.34 2.44 3.66
C ARG A 58 -11.53 3.51 4.39
N ILE A 59 -10.26 3.68 4.02
CA ILE A 59 -9.40 4.73 4.59
C ILE A 59 -9.91 6.11 4.20
N LEU A 60 -10.27 6.31 2.93
CA LEU A 60 -10.84 7.58 2.46
C LEU A 60 -12.18 7.88 3.15
N GLU A 61 -13.05 6.89 3.29
CA GLU A 61 -14.31 7.03 4.02
C GLU A 61 -14.08 7.44 5.49
N ALA A 62 -13.10 6.82 6.17
CA ALA A 62 -12.77 7.19 7.54
C ALA A 62 -12.25 8.63 7.67
N ILE A 63 -11.48 9.10 6.68
CA ILE A 63 -11.01 10.48 6.59
C ILE A 63 -12.20 11.43 6.40
N ASP A 64 -13.08 11.17 5.44
CA ASP A 64 -14.24 12.01 5.15
C ASP A 64 -15.21 12.09 6.34
N LEU A 65 -15.39 10.99 7.06
CA LEU A 65 -16.21 10.91 8.27
C LEU A 65 -15.50 11.44 9.53
N HIS A 66 -14.23 11.81 9.44
CA HIS A 66 -13.39 12.28 10.55
C HIS A 66 -13.31 11.29 11.73
N ARG A 67 -13.41 9.98 11.46
CA ARG A 67 -13.36 8.92 12.47
C ARG A 67 -12.98 7.57 11.89
N VAL A 68 -12.27 6.76 12.67
CA VAL A 68 -11.97 5.36 12.36
C VAL A 68 -12.82 4.41 13.20
N ILE A 69 -13.08 3.21 12.70
CA ILE A 69 -13.72 2.13 13.44
C ILE A 69 -12.67 1.20 14.05
N THR A 70 -12.77 0.91 15.34
CA THR A 70 -11.90 -0.04 16.06
C THR A 70 -12.37 -1.49 15.86
N SER A 71 -11.56 -2.47 16.25
CA SER A 71 -11.93 -3.90 16.14
C SER A 71 -13.14 -4.31 16.99
N ASP A 72 -13.42 -3.60 18.08
CA ASP A 72 -14.62 -3.74 18.92
C ASP A 72 -15.83 -2.92 18.42
N GLY A 73 -15.71 -2.30 17.25
CA GLY A 73 -16.80 -1.58 16.59
C GLY A 73 -17.08 -0.17 17.14
N GLN A 74 -16.19 0.37 17.99
CA GLN A 74 -16.27 1.75 18.45
C GLN A 74 -15.69 2.71 17.42
N TYR A 75 -16.03 4.00 17.55
CA TYR A 75 -15.46 5.05 16.72
C TYR A 75 -14.44 5.88 17.49
N VAL A 76 -13.29 6.11 16.88
CA VAL A 76 -12.25 7.03 17.38
C VAL A 76 -12.15 8.21 16.41
N ALA A 77 -12.23 9.42 16.94
CA ALA A 77 -12.16 10.63 16.13
C ALA A 77 -10.74 10.83 15.55
N LEU A 78 -10.68 11.36 14.33
CA LEU A 78 -9.45 11.86 13.73
C LEU A 78 -9.29 13.34 14.10
N ASP A 79 -8.76 13.60 15.29
CA ASP A 79 -8.52 14.96 15.79
C ASP A 79 -7.20 15.56 15.26
N GLU A 80 -6.99 16.85 15.50
CA GLU A 80 -5.80 17.57 15.03
C GLU A 80 -4.50 17.09 15.70
N GLU A 81 -4.57 16.51 16.91
CA GLU A 81 -3.41 16.11 17.70
C GLU A 81 -2.93 14.70 17.35
N HIS A 82 -3.86 13.76 17.12
CA HIS A 82 -3.59 12.33 16.96
C HIS A 82 -4.05 11.76 15.61
N GLY A 83 -4.86 12.49 14.83
CA GLY A 83 -5.45 11.98 13.59
C GLY A 83 -4.40 11.50 12.60
N ALA A 84 -3.29 12.22 12.45
CA ALA A 84 -2.19 11.81 11.57
C ALA A 84 -1.48 10.53 12.05
N ASP A 85 -1.29 10.36 13.36
CA ASP A 85 -0.68 9.17 13.96
C ASP A 85 -1.57 7.94 13.76
N ILE A 86 -2.88 8.09 14.00
CA ILE A 86 -3.88 7.06 13.75
C ILE A 86 -3.92 6.68 12.26
N LEU A 87 -3.92 7.67 11.35
CA LEU A 87 -3.90 7.41 9.91
C LEU A 87 -2.60 6.69 9.49
N GLY A 88 -1.46 7.10 10.02
CA GLY A 88 -0.18 6.43 9.79
C GLY A 88 -0.25 4.95 10.19
N SER A 89 -0.78 4.66 11.38
CA SER A 89 -0.87 3.31 11.91
C SER A 89 -1.81 2.40 11.10
N ILE A 90 -2.85 2.93 10.45
CA ILE A 90 -3.75 2.13 9.59
C ILE A 90 -3.27 2.04 8.12
N ILE A 91 -2.60 3.07 7.58
CA ILE A 91 -2.15 3.12 6.17
C ILE A 91 -0.92 2.24 5.93
N GLU A 92 0.09 2.32 6.81
CA GLU A 92 1.21 1.36 6.80
C GLU A 92 0.67 -0.05 7.08
N SER A 93 -0.29 -0.07 7.99
CA SER A 93 -0.54 -1.03 9.05
C SER A 93 0.70 -1.32 9.89
N SER A 94 0.75 -0.71 11.08
CA SER A 94 1.63 -1.14 12.17
C SER A 94 0.86 -2.03 13.15
N PHE A 95 1.53 -2.50 14.20
CA PHE A 95 0.87 -3.20 15.32
C PHE A 95 -0.19 -2.32 16.00
N GLU A 96 -0.04 -1.00 15.93
CA GLU A 96 -0.92 -0.01 16.56
C GLU A 96 -2.18 0.33 15.73
N SER A 97 -2.37 -0.34 14.58
CA SER A 97 -3.58 -0.17 13.76
C SER A 97 -4.83 -0.44 14.59
N LYS A 98 -5.77 0.52 14.60
CA LYS A 98 -7.01 0.41 15.38
C LYS A 98 -7.94 -0.71 14.90
N ASN A 99 -7.81 -1.12 13.63
CA ASN A 99 -8.56 -2.23 13.06
C ASN A 99 -7.90 -2.76 11.79
N LYS A 100 -6.87 -3.61 11.96
CA LYS A 100 -6.10 -4.18 10.85
C LYS A 100 -6.94 -5.07 9.91
N GLU A 101 -7.93 -5.78 10.43
CA GLU A 101 -8.80 -6.63 9.61
C GLU A 101 -9.68 -5.79 8.67
N TYR A 102 -10.06 -4.59 9.09
CA TYR A 102 -10.90 -3.69 8.30
C TYR A 102 -10.08 -2.80 7.34
N TYR A 103 -9.02 -2.15 7.85
CA TYR A 103 -8.21 -1.21 7.05
C TYR A 103 -7.04 -1.87 6.31
N GLY A 104 -6.72 -3.11 6.63
CA GLY A 104 -5.68 -3.87 5.94
C GLY A 104 -4.26 -3.35 6.18
N SER A 105 -3.41 -3.50 5.17
CA SER A 105 -2.01 -3.02 5.14
C SER A 105 -1.64 -2.51 3.76
N LEU A 106 -2.30 -1.42 3.36
CA LEU A 106 -2.24 -0.87 2.02
C LEU A 106 -0.81 -0.57 1.54
N HIS A 107 -0.01 0.14 2.35
CA HIS A 107 1.37 0.47 1.97
C HIS A 107 2.25 -0.77 1.83
N ASN A 108 2.24 -1.68 2.82
CA ASN A 108 3.15 -2.84 2.80
C ASN A 108 2.78 -3.82 1.68
N TRP A 109 1.49 -4.06 1.45
CA TRP A 109 1.07 -4.90 0.33
C TRP A 109 1.35 -4.27 -1.03
N GLY A 110 1.33 -2.93 -1.12
CA GLY A 110 1.83 -2.22 -2.31
C GLY A 110 3.27 -2.60 -2.64
N HIS A 111 4.17 -2.60 -1.64
CA HIS A 111 5.55 -3.09 -1.83
C HIS A 111 5.60 -4.55 -2.25
N VAL A 112 4.87 -5.43 -1.57
CA VAL A 112 4.90 -6.88 -1.85
C VAL A 112 4.41 -7.19 -3.26
N MET A 113 3.28 -6.59 -3.69
CA MET A 113 2.72 -6.81 -5.01
C MET A 113 3.64 -6.26 -6.11
N MET A 114 4.18 -5.05 -5.96
CA MET A 114 5.11 -4.49 -6.94
C MET A 114 6.45 -5.25 -7.00
N ALA A 115 6.90 -5.81 -5.88
CA ALA A 115 8.13 -6.61 -5.83
C ALA A 115 7.98 -7.98 -6.50
N ASN A 116 6.78 -8.59 -6.45
CA ASN A 116 6.48 -9.92 -6.99
C ASN A 116 5.64 -9.89 -8.28
N ILE A 117 5.69 -8.78 -9.02
CA ILE A 117 4.90 -8.57 -10.25
C ILE A 117 5.39 -9.36 -11.47
N HIS A 118 6.50 -10.11 -11.34
CA HIS A 118 7.27 -10.69 -12.45
C HIS A 118 7.09 -12.21 -12.55
#